data_AF-A0A1M6RB35-F1
#
_entry.id   AF-A0A1M6RB35-F1
#
_cell.length_a   1.000
_cell.length_b   1.000
_cell.length_c   1.000
_cell.angle_alpha   90.00
_cell.angle_beta   90.00
_cell.angle_gamma   90.00
#
_symmetry.space_group_name_H-M   'P 1'
#
loop_
_entity.id
_entity.type
_entity.pdbx_description
1 polymer ?
#
loop_
_entity_poly.entity_id
_entity_poly.type
_entity_poly.pdbx_seq_one_letter_code
_entity_poly.pdbx_strand_id
1 'polypeptide(L)'
;MAKIVLLKKAGSLHPLSILDRLTKDFLQEDYILSHGFTNLGVLLGRMKALSENSHNAPLPVFTLYPGGDCSFINTLKDKSSLLQKVANGEHSTLSLLKQVVLETILGFSQHEQADLISYSDDLLAALQAVEDGQYALALIIHE
;
A
#
# COMPACT_ATOMS: atom_id res chain seq x y z
N MET A 1 5.03 -12.64 -3.65
CA MET A 1 4.05 -13.04 -2.62
C MET A 1 3.45 -11.79 -2.00
N ALA A 2 2.16 -11.77 -1.68
CA ALA A 2 1.53 -10.58 -1.08
C ALA A 2 1.80 -10.51 0.44
N LYS A 3 1.98 -9.30 0.96
CA LYS A 3 2.18 -9.02 2.39
C LYS A 3 1.31 -7.84 2.81
N ILE A 4 0.94 -7.78 4.09
CA ILE A 4 0.25 -6.61 4.65
C ILE A 4 1.17 -5.88 5.61
N VAL A 5 1.24 -4.56 5.42
CA VAL A 5 1.84 -3.61 6.35
C VAL A 5 0.72 -2.92 7.11
N LEU A 6 0.63 -3.21 8.40
CA LEU A 6 -0.37 -2.69 9.33
C LEU A 6 0.19 -1.47 10.05
N LEU A 7 -0.58 -0.38 10.09
CA LEU A 7 -0.20 0.83 10.79
C LEU A 7 -1.09 1.03 12.02
N LYS A 8 -0.50 1.08 13.20
CA LYS A 8 -1.22 1.35 14.46
C LYS A 8 -1.83 2.75 14.49
N LYS A 9 -1.19 3.71 13.81
CA LYS A 9 -1.69 5.08 13.63
C LYS A 9 -1.35 5.57 12.22
N ALA A 10 -2.27 6.33 11.61
CA ALA A 10 -2.06 7.00 10.33
C ALA A 10 -1.39 8.39 10.46
N GLY A 11 -0.78 8.67 11.62
CA GLY A 11 -0.32 10.03 11.98
C GLY A 11 -1.51 10.95 12.27
N SER A 12 -1.38 12.23 11.95
CA SER A 12 -2.47 13.22 12.05
C SER A 12 -3.32 13.32 10.77
N LEU A 13 -3.07 12.48 9.77
CA LEU A 13 -3.69 12.57 8.45
C LEU A 13 -4.88 11.62 8.35
N HIS A 14 -5.98 12.13 7.80
CA HIS A 14 -7.10 11.29 7.38
C HIS A 14 -6.68 10.43 6.18
N PRO A 15 -7.20 9.19 6.02
CA PRO A 15 -6.84 8.33 4.89
C PRO A 15 -6.93 8.99 3.51
N LEU A 16 -7.98 9.79 3.27
CA LEU A 16 -8.13 10.54 2.03
C LEU A 16 -6.99 11.55 1.80
N SER A 17 -6.46 12.17 2.85
CA SER A 17 -5.32 13.08 2.74
C SER A 17 -4.02 12.35 2.38
N ILE A 18 -3.91 11.06 2.73
CA ILE A 18 -2.80 10.20 2.28
C ILE A 18 -2.95 9.96 0.78
N LEU A 19 -4.15 9.61 0.32
CA LEU A 19 -4.44 9.40 -1.09
C LEU A 19 -4.15 10.66 -1.93
N ASP A 20 -4.57 11.83 -1.48
CA ASP A 20 -4.30 13.11 -2.16
C ASP A 20 -2.81 13.33 -2.38
N ARG A 21 -1.98 13.05 -1.36
CA ARG A 21 -0.52 13.19 -1.47
C ARG A 21 0.09 12.16 -2.42
N LEU A 22 -0.47 10.96 -2.48
CA LEU A 22 -0.05 9.90 -3.41
C LEU A 22 -0.35 10.26 -4.87
N THR A 23 -1.41 11.01 -5.16
CA THR A 23 -1.79 11.37 -6.55
C THR A 23 -0.69 12.04 -7.36
N LYS A 24 0.31 12.65 -6.71
CA LYS A 24 1.47 13.24 -7.38
C LYS A 24 2.20 12.18 -8.22
N ASP A 25 2.52 11.05 -7.61
CA ASP A 25 3.39 10.02 -8.18
C ASP A 25 2.63 8.73 -8.57
N PHE A 26 1.42 8.52 -8.05
CA PHE A 26 0.63 7.31 -8.25
C PHE A 26 -0.65 7.58 -9.06
N LEU A 27 -1.04 6.59 -9.85
CA LEU A 27 -2.40 6.44 -10.37
C LEU A 27 -3.21 5.64 -9.34
N GLN A 28 -4.45 6.05 -9.12
CA GLN A 28 -5.34 5.46 -8.14
C GLN A 28 -6.51 4.77 -8.84
N GLU A 29 -6.80 3.55 -8.42
CA GLU A 29 -7.98 2.78 -8.82
C GLU A 29 -8.74 2.36 -7.56
N ASP A 30 -10.02 2.74 -7.50
CA ASP A 30 -10.90 2.36 -6.42
C ASP A 30 -11.28 0.88 -6.54
N TYR A 31 -11.30 0.17 -5.42
CA TYR A 31 -11.69 -1.22 -5.35
C TYR A 31 -12.55 -1.49 -4.13
N ILE A 32 -13.70 -2.13 -4.33
CA ILE A 32 -14.59 -2.52 -3.23
C ILE A 32 -14.23 -3.92 -2.74
N LEU A 33 -13.77 -4.01 -1.50
CA LEU A 33 -13.64 -5.29 -0.79
C LEU A 33 -15.01 -5.74 -0.31
N SER A 34 -15.44 -6.91 -0.77
CA SER A 34 -16.68 -7.53 -0.34
C SER A 34 -16.61 -7.91 1.13
N HIS A 35 -17.77 -7.97 1.79
CA HIS A 35 -17.88 -8.46 3.16
C HIS A 35 -17.17 -9.83 3.32
N GLY A 36 -16.40 -9.96 4.41
CA GLY A 36 -15.56 -11.14 4.66
C GLY A 36 -14.39 -11.31 3.68
N PHE A 37 -14.05 -10.28 2.91
CA PHE A 37 -12.92 -10.23 1.97
C PHE A 37 -12.94 -11.34 0.91
N THR A 38 -14.13 -11.82 0.53
CA THR A 38 -14.32 -12.95 -0.40
C THR A 38 -13.73 -12.71 -1.80
N ASN A 39 -13.56 -11.45 -2.19
CA ASN A 39 -12.96 -11.05 -3.47
C ASN A 39 -11.49 -10.61 -3.35
N LEU A 40 -10.81 -10.84 -2.22
CA LEU A 40 -9.41 -10.48 -2.03
C LEU A 40 -8.49 -11.08 -3.12
N GLY A 41 -8.76 -12.32 -3.55
CA GLY A 41 -8.00 -12.94 -4.65
C GLY A 41 -8.09 -12.16 -5.97
N VAL A 42 -9.24 -11.53 -6.25
CA VAL A 42 -9.44 -10.69 -7.44
C VAL A 42 -8.65 -9.39 -7.31
N LEU A 43 -8.65 -8.75 -6.13
CA LEU A 43 -7.81 -7.59 -5.85
C LEU A 43 -6.32 -7.91 -6.08
N LEU A 44 -5.83 -9.01 -5.53
CA LEU A 44 -4.43 -9.43 -5.69
C LEU A 44 -4.09 -9.71 -7.16
N GLY A 45 -4.99 -10.35 -7.90
CA GLY A 45 -4.84 -10.55 -9.35
C GLY A 45 -4.76 -9.24 -10.13
N ARG A 46 -5.61 -8.26 -9.77
CA ARG A 46 -5.59 -6.91 -10.37
C ARG A 46 -4.29 -6.19 -10.08
N MET A 47 -3.82 -6.19 -8.83
CA MET A 47 -2.55 -5.59 -8.44
C MET A 47 -1.37 -6.19 -9.22
N LYS A 48 -1.36 -7.52 -9.37
CA LYS A 48 -0.33 -8.23 -10.15
C LYS A 48 -0.34 -7.79 -11.62
N ALA A 49 -1.51 -7.77 -12.27
CA ALA A 49 -1.62 -7.34 -13.66
C ALA A 49 -1.17 -5.88 -13.87
N LEU A 50 -1.50 -4.99 -12.92
CA LEU A 50 -1.05 -3.60 -12.96
C LEU A 50 0.48 -3.46 -12.80
N SER A 51 1.09 -4.31 -11.97
CA SER A 51 2.54 -4.35 -11.82
C SER A 51 3.24 -4.83 -13.11
N GLU A 52 2.68 -5.84 -13.78
CA GLU A 52 3.28 -6.47 -14.98
C GLU A 52 3.11 -5.65 -16.28
N ASN A 53 2.19 -4.68 -16.32
CA ASN A 53 1.81 -3.96 -17.54
C ASN A 53 2.84 -2.93 -18.08
N SER A 54 4.01 -2.77 -17.47
CA SER A 54 5.00 -1.77 -17.92
C SER A 54 6.11 -2.37 -18.78
N HIS A 55 6.50 -1.64 -19.82
CA HIS A 55 7.27 -2.11 -20.96
C HIS A 55 8.69 -2.66 -20.66
N ASN A 56 9.22 -2.60 -19.43
CA ASN A 56 10.59 -3.03 -19.12
C ASN A 56 10.81 -3.64 -17.72
N ALA A 57 9.93 -3.41 -16.74
CA ALA A 57 10.07 -3.95 -15.37
C ALA A 57 8.73 -3.94 -14.62
N PRO A 58 8.55 -4.79 -13.59
CA PRO A 58 7.38 -4.70 -12.73
C PRO A 58 7.30 -3.33 -12.04
N LEU A 59 6.14 -2.67 -12.11
CA LEU A 59 5.89 -1.42 -11.38
C LEU A 59 5.54 -1.71 -9.92
N PRO A 60 5.97 -0.85 -8.98
CA PRO A 60 5.46 -0.88 -7.62
C PRO A 60 3.94 -0.63 -7.60
N VAL A 61 3.21 -1.57 -7.00
CA VAL A 61 1.77 -1.49 -6.77
C VAL A 61 1.47 -1.88 -5.33
N PHE A 62 0.68 -1.06 -4.65
CA PHE A 62 0.16 -1.37 -3.32
C PHE A 62 -1.28 -0.91 -3.18
N THR A 63 -2.03 -1.52 -2.27
CA THR A 63 -3.41 -1.13 -1.98
C THR A 63 -3.51 -0.57 -0.58
N LEU A 64 -4.11 0.60 -0.42
CA LEU A 64 -4.44 1.19 0.87
C LEU A 64 -5.85 0.79 1.26
N TYR A 65 -5.98 0.20 2.44
CA TYR A 65 -7.26 -0.19 3.03
C TYR A 65 -7.42 0.49 4.41
N PRO A 66 -8.31 1.48 4.55
CA PRO A 66 -8.54 2.19 5.80
C PRO A 66 -9.63 1.56 6.69
N GLY A 67 -10.20 0.41 6.28
CA GLY A 67 -11.42 -0.15 6.85
C GLY A 67 -12.67 0.20 6.02
N GLY A 68 -13.76 -0.51 6.28
CA GLY A 68 -15.00 -0.50 5.51
C GLY A 68 -14.91 -1.35 4.24
N ASP A 69 -15.56 -0.88 3.20
CA ASP A 69 -15.67 -1.55 1.89
C ASP A 69 -14.71 -0.98 0.85
N CYS A 70 -14.27 0.27 0.97
CA CYS A 70 -13.37 0.90 0.01
C CYS A 70 -11.89 0.59 0.26
N SER A 71 -11.19 0.25 -0.81
CA SER A 71 -9.73 0.13 -0.87
C SER A 71 -9.20 0.81 -2.14
N PHE A 72 -7.95 1.24 -2.12
CA PHE A 72 -7.38 2.09 -3.17
C PHE A 72 -6.08 1.49 -3.69
N ILE A 73 -6.10 0.99 -4.91
CA ILE A 73 -4.91 0.46 -5.60
C ILE A 73 -4.09 1.66 -6.08
N ASN A 74 -2.83 1.74 -5.66
CA ASN A 74 -1.89 2.80 -6.01
C ASN A 74 -0.79 2.20 -6.89
N THR A 75 -0.78 2.58 -8.16
CA THR A 75 0.21 2.16 -9.17
C THR A 75 1.15 3.31 -9.47
N LEU A 76 2.46 3.09 -9.39
CA LEU A 76 3.43 4.14 -9.69
C LEU A 76 3.33 4.58 -11.17
N LYS A 77 3.28 5.88 -11.44
CA LYS A 77 3.24 6.41 -12.82
C LYS A 77 4.54 6.14 -13.57
N ASP A 78 4.45 5.76 -14.84
CA ASP A 78 5.60 5.52 -15.74
C ASP A 78 6.58 6.71 -15.86
N LYS A 79 6.11 7.93 -15.60
CA LYS A 79 6.92 9.16 -15.66
C LYS A 79 7.35 9.68 -14.28
N SER A 80 7.03 8.98 -13.20
CA SER A 80 7.42 9.41 -11.85
C SER A 80 8.95 9.33 -11.71
N SER A 81 9.54 10.36 -11.10
CA SER A 81 10.97 10.36 -10.75
C SER A 81 11.31 9.28 -9.71
N LEU A 82 10.31 8.72 -9.01
CA LEU A 82 10.51 7.61 -8.09
C LEU A 82 10.88 6.30 -8.81
N LEU A 83 10.52 6.13 -10.09
CA LEU A 83 10.90 4.94 -10.86
C LEU A 83 12.42 4.81 -11.02
N GLN A 84 13.12 5.92 -11.18
CA GLN A 84 14.59 5.91 -11.28
C GLN A 84 15.24 5.44 -9.97
N LYS A 85 14.58 5.67 -8.83
CA LYS A 85 15.03 5.16 -7.52
C LYS A 85 14.79 3.66 -7.40
N VAL A 86 13.72 3.13 -8.00
CA VAL A 86 13.33 1.72 -7.94
C VAL A 86 14.11 0.85 -8.94
N ALA A 87 14.38 1.36 -10.14
CA ALA A 87 14.97 0.62 -11.26
C ALA A 87 16.43 0.15 -11.04
N ASN A 88 17.14 0.69 -10.05
CA ASN A 88 18.52 0.31 -9.72
C ASN A 88 18.66 -1.04 -8.97
N GLY A 89 17.64 -1.90 -9.03
CA GLY A 89 17.75 -3.33 -8.76
C GLY A 89 17.63 -3.77 -7.29
N GLU A 90 17.51 -2.87 -6.32
CA GLU A 90 17.50 -3.24 -4.89
C GLU A 90 16.19 -2.92 -4.14
N HIS A 91 15.18 -2.35 -4.79
CA HIS A 91 14.01 -1.80 -4.07
C HIS A 91 12.70 -2.46 -4.44
N SER A 92 12.21 -3.35 -3.57
CA SER A 92 10.85 -3.90 -3.60
C SER A 92 9.79 -2.81 -3.34
N THR A 93 8.52 -3.10 -3.66
CA THR A 93 7.34 -2.26 -3.29
C THR A 93 7.42 -1.79 -1.83
N LEU A 94 7.96 -2.62 -0.93
CA LEU A 94 8.19 -2.31 0.48
C LEU A 94 9.19 -1.16 0.71
N SER A 95 10.27 -1.08 -0.06
CA SER A 95 11.27 -0.01 0.08
C SER A 95 10.68 1.34 -0.28
N LEU A 96 9.91 1.39 -1.38
CA LEU A 96 9.17 2.58 -1.78
C LEU A 96 8.14 2.98 -0.72
N LEU A 97 7.42 2.00 -0.16
CA LEU A 97 6.48 2.23 0.93
C LEU A 97 7.15 2.92 2.13
N LYS A 98 8.30 2.40 2.58
CA LYS A 98 9.05 2.95 3.72
C LYS A 98 9.55 4.38 3.49
N GLN A 99 10.18 4.64 2.35
CA GLN A 99 10.83 5.94 2.08
C GLN A 99 9.82 7.01 1.65
N VAL A 100 8.83 6.65 0.83
CA VAL A 100 7.92 7.63 0.23
C VAL A 100 6.64 7.75 1.06
N VAL A 101 6.01 6.63 1.39
CA VAL A 101 4.71 6.67 2.07
C VAL A 101 4.90 6.93 3.56
N LEU A 102 5.69 6.12 4.24
CA LEU A 102 5.82 6.18 5.70
C LEU A 102 6.64 7.40 6.15
N GLU A 103 7.78 7.64 5.52
CA GLU A 103 8.62 8.79 5.87
C GLU A 103 8.13 10.10 5.26
N THR A 104 7.97 10.19 3.94
CA THR A 104 7.66 11.49 3.29
C THR A 104 6.20 11.92 3.45
N ILE A 105 5.24 10.99 3.29
CA ILE A 105 3.81 11.33 3.32
C ILE A 105 3.28 11.36 4.76
N LEU A 106 3.58 10.34 5.57
CA LEU A 106 3.10 10.23 6.94
C LEU A 106 4.03 10.89 7.97
N GLY A 107 5.27 11.23 7.59
CA GLY A 107 6.21 11.92 8.47
C GLY A 107 6.83 11.03 9.55
N PHE A 108 6.77 9.70 9.41
CA PHE A 108 7.31 8.78 10.41
C PHE A 108 8.82 8.63 10.24
N SER A 109 9.55 8.99 11.30
CA SER A 109 10.98 8.68 11.40
C SER A 109 11.23 7.17 11.39
N GLN A 110 12.45 6.74 11.04
CA GLN A 110 12.80 5.31 11.05
C GLN A 110 12.58 4.65 12.42
N HIS A 111 12.80 5.38 13.51
CA HIS A 111 12.54 4.91 14.86
C HIS A 111 11.03 4.68 15.08
N GLU A 112 10.19 5.64 14.71
CA GLU A 112 8.74 5.49 14.83
C GLU A 112 8.19 4.38 13.94
N GLN A 113 8.77 4.17 12.77
CA GLN A 113 8.38 3.08 11.88
C GLN A 113 8.53 1.71 12.58
N ALA A 114 9.54 1.51 13.42
CA ALA A 114 9.73 0.25 14.16
C ALA A 114 8.60 0.01 15.18
N ASP A 115 8.06 1.06 15.79
CA ASP A 115 7.05 0.96 16.87
C ASP A 115 5.61 0.90 16.33
N LEU A 116 5.38 1.55 15.18
CA LEU A 116 4.04 1.82 14.64
C LEU A 116 3.61 0.84 13.55
N ILE A 117 4.56 0.11 12.97
CA ILE A 117 4.31 -0.77 11.85
C ILE A 117 4.35 -2.22 12.30
N SER A 118 3.42 -3.01 11.81
CA SER A 118 3.42 -4.46 11.95
C SER A 118 3.28 -5.10 10.58
N TYR A 119 3.85 -6.30 10.42
CA TYR A 119 3.82 -7.03 9.15
C TYR A 119 3.06 -8.33 9.36
N SER A 120 2.21 -8.71 8.40
CA SER A 120 1.48 -9.97 8.42
C SER A 120 1.51 -10.63 7.05
N ASP A 121 1.74 -11.95 7.06
CA ASP A 121 1.55 -12.83 5.91
C ASP A 121 0.13 -13.43 5.88
N ASP A 122 -0.62 -13.35 6.99
CA ASP A 122 -2.06 -13.64 7.02
C ASP A 122 -2.84 -12.40 6.64
N LEU A 123 -3.26 -12.35 5.36
CA LEU A 123 -3.95 -11.19 4.81
C LEU A 123 -5.35 -11.02 5.43
N LEU A 124 -6.09 -12.11 5.63
CA LEU A 124 -7.48 -12.02 6.10
C LEU A 124 -7.52 -11.56 7.56
N ALA A 125 -6.68 -12.14 8.41
CA ALA A 125 -6.59 -11.72 9.81
C ALA A 125 -6.14 -10.26 9.94
N ALA A 126 -5.22 -9.81 9.09
CA ALA A 126 -4.74 -8.43 9.10
C ALA A 126 -5.81 -7.43 8.64
N LEU A 127 -6.58 -7.73 7.61
CA LEU A 127 -7.70 -6.87 7.19
C LEU A 127 -8.80 -6.83 8.26
N GLN A 128 -9.12 -7.97 8.88
CA GLN A 128 -10.08 -8.03 9.98
C GLN A 128 -9.62 -7.19 11.18
N ALA A 129 -8.32 -7.18 11.50
CA ALA A 129 -7.80 -6.35 12.59
C ALA A 129 -7.96 -4.83 12.34
N VAL A 130 -8.05 -4.39 11.08
CA VAL A 130 -8.41 -3.00 10.74
C VAL A 130 -9.90 -2.75 10.98
N GLU A 131 -10.77 -3.66 10.55
CA GLU A 131 -12.23 -3.59 10.81
C GLU A 131 -12.55 -3.55 12.32
N ASP A 132 -11.77 -4.30 13.11
CA ASP A 132 -11.92 -4.36 14.56
C ASP A 132 -11.31 -3.12 15.27
N GLY A 133 -10.74 -2.17 14.52
CA GLY A 133 -10.16 -0.93 15.05
C GLY A 133 -8.81 -1.10 15.76
N GLN A 134 -8.14 -2.25 15.60
CA GLN A 134 -6.82 -2.49 16.20
C GLN A 134 -5.71 -1.75 15.44
N TYR A 135 -5.92 -1.51 14.15
CA TYR A 135 -5.02 -0.76 13.29
C TYR A 135 -5.79 0.31 12.53
N ALA A 136 -5.14 1.44 12.26
CA ALA A 136 -5.75 2.57 11.58
C ALA A 136 -5.87 2.36 10.07
N LEU A 137 -4.94 1.60 9.47
CA LEU A 137 -4.98 1.21 8.07
C LEU A 137 -4.07 0.01 7.79
N ALA A 138 -4.34 -0.68 6.68
CA ALA A 138 -3.51 -1.70 6.08
C ALA A 138 -3.00 -1.26 4.70
N LEU A 139 -1.74 -1.58 4.40
CA LEU A 139 -1.15 -1.45 3.06
C LEU A 139 -0.84 -2.85 2.55
N ILE A 140 -1.58 -3.31 1.56
CA ILE A 140 -1.34 -4.59 0.89
C ILE A 140 -0.27 -4.35 -0.17
N ILE A 141 0.85 -5.06 -0.11
CA ILE A 141 1.93 -4.96 -1.09
C ILE A 141 2.08 -6.28 -1.85
N HIS A 142 2.46 -6.18 -3.13
CA HIS A 142 2.88 -7.33 -3.93
C HIS A 142 4.39 -7.27 -4.11
N GLU A 143 5.08 -8.34 -3.69
CA GLU A 143 6.51 -8.60 -3.97
C GLU A 143 6.68 -9.65 -5.06
#